data_AF-A0A386ZKG8-F1
#
_entry.id   AF-A0A386ZKG8-F1
#
_cell.length_a   1.000
_cell.length_b   1.000
_cell.length_c   1.000
_cell.angle_alpha   90.00
_cell.angle_beta   90.00
_cell.angle_gamma   90.00
#
_symmetry.space_group_name_H-M   'P 1'
#
loop_
_entity.id
_entity.type
_entity.pdbx_description
1 polymer ?
#
loop_
_entity_poly.entity_id
_entity_poly.type
_entity_poly.pdbx_seq_one_letter_code
_entity_poly.pdbx_strand_id
1 'polypeptide(L)' 'MAKMTVRLPDDLTEAIKVEANGNVSAWVAKVCEEALLRAAVRMELAAERKAPGAFTSHEDREAEMEEFRS' A
#
# COMPACT_ATOMS: atom_id res chain seq x y z
N MET A 1 -15.82 -1.79 -13.32
CA MET A 1 -14.36 -1.84 -13.08
C MET A 1 -13.68 -0.77 -13.91
N ALA A 2 -12.82 0.05 -13.30
CA ALA A 2 -11.96 0.98 -14.04
C ALA A 2 -10.92 0.18 -14.84
N LYS A 3 -10.71 0.54 -16.11
CA LYS A 3 -9.63 -0.01 -16.94
C LYS A 3 -8.53 1.04 -17.05
N MET A 4 -7.29 0.62 -16.83
CA MET A 4 -6.10 1.44 -17.02
C MET A 4 -5.21 0.76 -18.06
N THR A 5 -4.67 1.56 -18.98
CA THR A 5 -3.70 1.08 -19.97
C THR A 5 -2.37 1.74 -19.69
N VAL A 6 -1.33 0.92 -19.51
CA VAL A 6 0.05 1.37 -19.26
C VAL A 6 0.89 0.96 -20.46
N ARG A 7 1.70 1.89 -20.97
CA ARG A 7 2.72 1.58 -21.98
C ARG A 7 4.03 1.31 -21.27
N LEU A 8 4.60 0.15 -21.56
CA LEU A 8 5.89 -0.28 -21.04
C LEU A 8 6.83 -0.54 -22.22
N PRO A 9 8.15 -0.39 -22.03
CA PRO A 9 9.14 -0.91 -22.95
C PRO A 9 8.98 -2.42 -23.20
N ASP A 10 9.41 -2.89 -24.38
CA ASP A 10 9.22 -4.27 -24.82
C ASP A 10 9.98 -5.27 -23.95
N ASP A 11 11.22 -4.92 -23.55
CA ASP A 11 12.06 -5.71 -22.65
C ASP A 11 11.39 -5.94 -21.29
N LEU A 12 10.81 -4.88 -20.72
CA LEU A 12 10.09 -4.95 -19.45
C LEU A 12 8.81 -5.79 -19.59
N THR A 13 8.13 -5.67 -20.73
CA THR A 13 6.89 -6.41 -21.02
C THR A 13 7.15 -7.91 -21.11
N GLU A 14 8.23 -8.33 -21.76
CA GLU A 14 8.61 -9.75 -21.86
C GLU A 14 9.01 -10.31 -20.49
N ALA A 15 9.78 -9.57 -19.69
CA ALA A 15 10.12 -9.98 -18.33
C ALA A 15 8.87 -10.22 -17.46
N ILE A 16 7.90 -9.29 -17.51
CA ILE A 16 6.64 -9.41 -16.76
C ILE A 16 5.83 -10.63 -17.22
N LYS A 17 5.75 -10.91 -18.53
CA LYS A 17 5.01 -12.07 -19.04
C LYS A 17 5.58 -13.39 -18.50
N VAL A 18 6.90 -13.49 -18.41
CA VAL A 18 7.59 -14.68 -17.86
C VAL A 18 7.25 -14.86 -16.38
N GLU A 19 7.34 -13.81 -15.58
CA GLU A 19 7.06 -13.90 -14.13
C GLU A 19 5.57 -14.10 -13.82
N ALA A 20 4.68 -13.52 -14.63
CA ALA A 20 3.25 -13.55 -14.38
C ALA A 20 2.57 -14.90 -14.67
N ASN A 21 3.31 -15.87 -15.26
CA ASN A 21 2.84 -17.24 -15.54
C ASN A 21 1.42 -17.29 -16.16
N GLY A 22 1.16 -16.41 -17.14
CA GLY A 22 -0.10 -16.37 -17.90
C GLY A 22 -1.16 -15.35 -17.43
N ASN A 23 -1.02 -14.71 -16.26
CA ASN A 23 -1.95 -13.65 -15.83
C ASN A 23 -1.25 -12.36 -15.40
N VAL A 24 -0.84 -11.58 -16.40
CA VAL A 24 -0.14 -10.31 -16.23
C VAL A 24 -0.94 -9.31 -15.38
N SER A 25 -2.24 -9.16 -15.64
CA SER A 25 -3.06 -8.17 -14.91
C SER A 25 -3.15 -8.46 -13.41
N ALA A 26 -3.35 -9.72 -13.04
CA ALA A 26 -3.39 -10.12 -11.62
C ALA A 26 -2.01 -9.97 -10.96
N TRP A 27 -0.94 -10.32 -11.68
CA TRP A 27 0.42 -10.16 -11.19
C TRP A 27 0.78 -8.69 -10.97
N VAL A 28 0.48 -7.80 -11.93
CA VAL A 28 0.72 -6.35 -11.79
C VAL A 28 -0.08 -5.78 -10.63
N ALA A 29 -1.36 -6.16 -10.49
CA ALA A 29 -2.19 -5.70 -9.37
C ALA A 29 -1.57 -6.07 -8.02
N LYS A 30 -1.14 -7.34 -7.87
CA LYS A 30 -0.47 -7.82 -6.66
C LYS A 30 0.82 -7.04 -6.37
N VAL A 31 1.68 -6.85 -7.36
CA VAL A 31 2.94 -6.12 -7.20
C VAL A 31 2.69 -4.66 -6.80
N CYS A 32 1.71 -4.00 -7.43
CA CYS A 32 1.33 -2.64 -7.05
C CYS A 32 0.79 -2.57 -5.62
N GLU A 33 -0.08 -3.49 -5.23
CA GLU A 33 -0.63 -3.57 -3.87
C GLU A 33 0.48 -3.77 -2.83
N GLU A 34 1.39 -4.72 -3.05
CA GLU A 34 2.54 -4.93 -2.17
C GLU A 34 3.44 -3.70 -2.07
N ALA A 35 3.68 -3.00 -3.19
CA ALA A 35 4.49 -1.79 -3.20
C ALA A 35 3.83 -0.65 -2.42
N LEU A 36 2.51 -0.48 -2.55
CA LEU A 36 1.72 0.51 -1.80
C LEU A 36 1.70 0.20 -0.31
N LEU A 37 1.47 -1.06 0.08
CA LEU A 37 1.51 -1.49 1.48
C LEU A 37 2.89 -1.23 2.10
N ARG A 38 3.98 -1.58 1.39
CA ARG A 38 5.34 -1.29 1.86
C ARG A 38 5.61 0.22 1.99
N ALA A 39 5.06 1.02 1.09
CA ALA A 39 5.19 2.48 1.17
C ALA A 39 4.43 3.04 2.39
N ALA A 40 3.19 2.60 2.62
CA ALA A 40 2.40 2.98 3.78
C ALA A 40 3.12 2.62 5.10
N VAL A 41 3.59 1.37 5.23
CA VAL A 41 4.35 0.93 6.42
C VAL A 41 5.59 1.78 6.64
N ARG A 42 6.34 2.13 5.59
CA ARG A 42 7.50 3.02 5.72
C ARG A 42 7.12 4.43 6.18
N MET A 43 5.99 4.96 5.73
CA MET A 43 5.50 6.27 6.16
C MET A 43 5.11 6.24 7.65
N GLU A 44 4.39 5.22 8.08
CA GLU A 44 4.04 5.03 9.50
C GLU A 44 5.27 4.87 10.39
N LEU A 45 6.23 4.03 9.98
CA LEU A 45 7.50 3.88 10.70
C LEU A 45 8.31 5.18 10.76
N ALA A 46 8.26 5.99 9.70
CA ALA A 46 8.92 7.29 9.68
C ALA A 46 8.20 8.31 10.57
N ALA A 47 6.88 8.23 10.69
CA ALA A 47 6.09 9.04 11.61
C ALA A 47 6.40 8.68 13.08
N GLU A 48 6.40 7.39 13.42
CA GLU A 48 6.74 6.88 14.75
C GLU A 48 8.16 7.27 15.18
N ARG A 49 9.13 7.21 14.25
CA ARG A 49 10.51 7.66 14.53
C ARG A 49 10.60 9.16 14.85
N LYS A 50 9.70 9.98 14.31
CA LYS A 50 9.67 11.43 14.55
C LYS A 50 8.89 11.79 15.81
N ALA A 51 7.86 11.00 16.15
CA ALA A 51 7.02 11.17 17.33
C ALA A 51 6.68 9.78 17.91
N PRO A 52 7.46 9.30 18.89
CA PRO A 52 7.19 8.01 19.52
C PRO A 52 5.82 8.00 20.20
N GLY A 53 4.98 7.00 19.92
CA GLY A 53 3.59 6.88 20.39
C GLY A 53 2.52 7.24 19.36
N ALA A 54 2.89 7.54 18.11
CA ALA A 54 1.94 7.79 17.04
C ALA A 54 1.15 6.51 16.66
N PHE A 55 1.80 5.35 16.75
CA PHE A 55 1.22 4.04 16.40
C PHE A 55 0.01 3.64 17.27
N THR A 56 -0.04 4.05 18.54
CA THR A 56 -1.15 3.78 19.48
C THR A 56 -2.22 4.87 19.48
N SER A 57 -1.87 6.10 19.06
CA SER A 57 -2.75 7.26 19.21
C SER A 57 -3.92 7.34 18.23
N HIS A 58 -3.96 6.52 17.17
CA HIS A 58 -5.02 6.63 16.17
C HIS A 58 -6.30 5.85 16.55
N GLU A 59 -6.16 4.72 17.24
CA GLU A 59 -7.29 3.94 17.76
C GLU A 59 -7.73 4.45 19.15
N ASP A 60 -6.80 4.83 20.03
CA ASP A 60 -7.13 5.31 21.39
C ASP A 60 -7.80 6.70 21.38
N ARG A 61 -7.46 7.58 20.43
CA ARG A 61 -8.02 8.94 20.38
C ARG A 61 -9.47 8.99 19.90
N GLU A 62 -9.93 7.99 19.15
CA GLU A 62 -11.35 7.88 18.81
C GLU A 62 -12.16 7.37 20.02
N ALA A 63 -11.62 6.42 20.79
CA ALA A 63 -12.23 5.92 22.02
C ALA A 63 -12.31 6.98 23.13
N GLU A 64 -11.24 7.75 23.37
CA GLU A 64 -11.24 8.82 24.38
C GLU A 64 -12.22 9.97 24.04
N MET A 65 -12.50 10.22 22.75
CA MET A 65 -13.47 11.25 22.34
C MET A 65 -14.93 10.83 22.50
N GLU A 66 -15.22 9.53 22.57
CA GLU A 66 -16.58 8.99 22.75
C GLU A 66 -16.98 8.97 24.24
N GLU A 67 -16.03 8.73 25.15
CA GLU A 67 -16.24 8.82 26.60
C GLU A 67 -16.52 10.25 27.08
N PHE A 68 -15.96 11.28 26.44
CA PHE A 68 -16.21 12.68 26.80
C PHE A 68 -17.55 13.26 26.31
N ARG A 69 -18.30 12.50 25.50
CA ARG A 69 -19.61 12.91 24.93
C ARG A 69 -20.81 12.20 25.55
N SER A 70 -20.57 11.31 26.52
CA SER A 70 -21.60 10.61 27.32
C SER A 70 -21.71 11.19 28.72
#